data_AF-A0A1G7FIX2-F1
#
_entry.id   AF-A0A1G7FIX2-F1
#
_cell.length_a   1.000
_cell.length_b   1.000
_cell.length_c   1.000
_cell.angle_alpha   90.00
_cell.angle_beta   90.00
_cell.angle_gamma   90.00
#
_symmetry.space_group_name_H-M   'P 1'
#
loop_
_entity.id
_entity.type
_entity.pdbx_description
1 polymer ?
#
loop_
_entity_poly.entity_id
_entity_poly.type
_entity_poly.pdbx_seq_one_letter_code
_entity_poly.pdbx_strand_id
1 'polypeptide(L)' 'MDVSKKILKNRIYCRRKIMYWKARQFGLTHPKTVECSQILDNLLNRYQKFDQHVS' A
#
# COMPACT_ATOMS: atom_id res chain seq x y z
N MET A 1 10.98 11.06 11.38
CA MET A 1 9.68 11.74 11.14
C MET A 1 8.58 10.70 11.30
N ASP A 2 7.81 10.78 12.38
CA ASP A 2 6.68 9.89 12.61
C ASP A 2 5.60 10.16 11.56
N VAL A 3 5.31 9.16 10.72
CA VAL A 3 4.31 9.30 9.65
C VAL A 3 2.96 9.08 10.30
N SER A 4 2.17 10.14 10.43
CA SER A 4 0.86 10.05 11.08
C SER A 4 -0.02 8.97 10.42
N LYS A 5 -0.82 8.27 11.23
CA LYS A 5 -1.77 7.22 10.80
C LYS A 5 -2.65 7.67 9.62
N LYS A 6 -3.04 8.95 9.58
CA LYS A 6 -3.79 9.57 8.47
C LYS A 6 -2.99 9.61 7.17
N ILE A 7 -1.72 10.02 7.22
CA ILE A 7 -0.83 10.04 6.05
C ILE A 7 -0.64 8.62 5.53
N LEU A 8 -0.45 7.64 6.43
CA LEU A 8 -0.26 6.26 6.04
C LEU A 8 -1.51 5.67 5.38
N LYS A 9 -2.70 5.94 5.92
CA LYS A 9 -3.99 5.57 5.31
C LYS A 9 -4.16 6.17 3.91
N ASN A 10 -3.80 7.44 3.72
CA ASN A 10 -3.84 8.07 2.39
C ASN A 10 -2.87 7.42 1.41
N ARG A 11 -1.64 7.08 1.84
CA ARG A 11 -0.66 6.38 1.00
C ARG A 11 -1.16 5.01 0.56
N ILE A 12 -1.80 4.25 1.47
CA ILE A 12 -2.44 2.96 1.17
C ILE A 12 -3.52 3.14 0.09
N TYR A 13 -4.41 4.11 0.27
CA TYR A 13 -5.48 4.38 -0.69
C TYR A 13 -4.93 4.74 -2.08
N CYS A 14 -3.96 5.65 -2.15
CA CYS A 14 -3.33 6.03 -3.42
C CYS A 14 -2.62 4.83 -4.07
N ARG A 15 -1.88 4.02 -3.30
CA ARG A 15 -1.19 2.84 -3.84
C ARG A 15 -2.15 1.76 -4.32
N ARG A 16 -3.30 1.55 -3.67
CA ARG A 16 -4.37 0.66 -4.17
C ARG A 16 -4.86 1.10 -5.54
N LYS A 17 -5.15 2.40 -5.73
CA LYS A 17 -5.59 2.91 -7.04
C LYS A 17 -4.53 2.72 -8.13
N ILE A 18 -3.26 2.96 -7.82
CA ILE A 18 -2.15 2.73 -8.76
C ILE A 18 -2.02 1.24 -9.11
N MET A 19 -2.11 0.34 -8.12
CA MET A 19 -2.04 -1.10 -8.34
C MET A 19 -3.17 -1.58 -9.26
N TYR A 20 -4.42 -1.14 -9.02
CA TYR A 20 -5.55 -1.48 -9.89
C TYR A 20 -5.37 -0.93 -11.31
N TRP A 21 -4.86 0.29 -11.45
CA TRP A 21 -4.54 0.85 -12.76
C TRP A 21 -3.46 0.02 -13.47
N LYS A 22 -2.37 -0.33 -12.80
CA LYS A 22 -1.30 -1.18 -13.35
C LYS A 22 -1.81 -2.58 -13.71
N ALA A 23 -2.65 -3.18 -12.86
CA ALA A 23 -3.29 -4.46 -13.13
C ALA A 23 -4.14 -4.42 -14.40
N ARG A 24 -4.90 -3.33 -14.60
CA ARG A 24 -5.74 -3.14 -15.79
C ARG A 24 -4.93 -2.87 -17.05
N GLN A 25 -3.78 -2.19 -16.94
CA GLN A 25 -2.94 -1.83 -18.09
C GLN A 25 -1.98 -2.96 -18.50
N PHE A 26 -1.38 -3.64 -17.52
CA PHE A 26 -0.29 -4.59 -17.77
C PHE A 26 -0.64 -6.04 -17.41
N GLY A 27 -1.72 -6.28 -16.67
CA GLY A 27 -2.07 -7.57 -16.11
C GLY A 27 -1.62 -7.75 -14.65
N LEU A 28 -2.17 -8.77 -14.00
CA LEU A 28 -1.96 -9.04 -12.56
C LEU A 28 -0.53 -9.50 -12.25
N THR A 29 0.03 -10.37 -13.08
CA THR A 29 1.35 -10.98 -12.89
C THR A 29 2.49 -10.14 -13.43
N HIS A 30 2.18 -9.02 -14.09
CA HIS A 30 3.21 -8.16 -14.66
C HIS A 30 4.10 -7.59 -13.55
N PRO A 31 5.45 -7.55 -13.73
CA PRO A 31 6.38 -7.13 -12.67
C PRO A 31 6.01 -5.79 -12.02
N LYS A 32 5.55 -4.82 -12.81
CA LYS A 32 5.09 -3.52 -12.29
C LYS A 32 3.87 -3.61 -11.36
N THR A 33 2.95 -4.55 -11.61
CA THR A 33 1.76 -4.78 -10.77
C THR A 33 2.16 -5.48 -9.48
N VAL A 34 3.04 -6.50 -9.58
CA VAL A 34 3.60 -7.25 -8.45
C VAL A 34 4.43 -6.34 -7.53
N GLU A 35 5.30 -5.51 -8.09
CA GLU A 35 6.06 -4.52 -7.31
C GLU A 35 5.11 -3.56 -6.57
N CYS A 36 4.03 -3.14 -7.23
CA CYS A 36 3.06 -2.25 -6.60
C CYS A 36 2.27 -2.93 -5.48
N SER A 37 2.00 -4.24 -5.57
CA SER A 37 1.37 -5.00 -4.49
C SER A 37 2.33 -5.15 -3.30
N GLN A 38 3.61 -5.44 -3.54
CA GLN A 38 4.63 -5.52 -2.48
C GLN A 38 4.79 -4.18 -1.73
N ILE A 39 4.78 -3.05 -2.44
CA ILE A 39 4.81 -1.72 -1.82
C ILE A 39 3.54 -1.50 -0.99
N LEU A 40 2.39 -1.90 -1.50
CA LEU A 40 1.12 -1.77 -0.77
C LEU A 40 1.11 -2.62 0.51
N ASP A 41 1.59 -3.86 0.45
CA ASP A 41 1.71 -4.76 1.60
C ASP A 41 2.62 -4.17 2.69
N ASN A 42 3.75 -3.57 2.30
CA ASN A 42 4.61 -2.86 3.24
C ASN A 42 3.92 -1.69 3.95
N LEU A 43 3.05 -0.95 3.24
CA LEU A 43 2.27 0.13 3.86
C LEU A 43 1.19 -0.42 4.80
N LEU A 44 0.52 -1.50 4.43
CA LEU A 44 -0.47 -2.18 5.26
C LEU A 44 0.16 -2.73 6.53
N ASN A 45 1.32 -3.40 6.42
CA ASN A 45 2.08 -3.92 7.56
C ASN A 45 2.50 -2.81 8.52
N ARG A 46 2.95 -1.66 8.00
CA ARG A 46 3.25 -0.49 8.83
C ARG A 46 2.00 0.01 9.53
N TYR A 47 0.87 0.11 8.82
CA TYR A 47 -0.38 0.60 9.38
C TYR A 47 -0.92 -0.31 10.48
N GLN A 48 -0.81 -1.62 10.30
CA GLN A 48 -1.19 -2.61 11.31
C GLN A 48 -0.30 -2.51 12.55
N LYS A 49 1.02 -2.31 12.40
CA LYS A 49 1.92 -2.07 13.54
C LYS A 49 1.57 -0.77 14.28
N PHE A 50 1.22 0.30 13.57
CA PHE A 50 0.72 1.54 14.18
C PHE A 50 -0.58 1.32 14.98
N ASP A 51 -1.41 0.36 14.60
CA ASP A 51 -2.67 0.04 15.27
C ASP A 51 -2.45 -0.91 16.47
N GLN A 52 -1.53 -1.87 16.35
CA GLN A 52 -1.20 -2.85 17.40
C GLN A 52 -0.42 -2.27 18.59
N HIS A 53 0.15 -1.06 18.48
CA HIS A 53 0.79 -0.36 19.61
C HIS A 53 -0.17 0.53 20.41
N VAL A 54 -1.49 0.43 20.17
CA VAL A 54 -2.55 1.13 20.93
C VAL A 54 -3.42 0.11 21.68
N SER A 55 -2.78 -0.88 22.32
CA SER A 55 -3.42 -1.82 23.26
C SER A 55 -2.63 -1.85 24.55
#